data_AF-A0A661X2P4-F1
#
_entry.id   AF-A0A661X2P4-F1
#
_cell.length_a   1.000
_cell.length_b   1.000
_cell.length_c   1.000
_cell.angle_alpha   90.00
_cell.angle_beta   90.00
_cell.angle_gamma   90.00
#
_symmetry.space_group_name_H-M   'P 1'
#
loop_
_entity.id
_entity.type
_entity.pdbx_description
1 polymer ?
#
loop_
_entity_poly.entity_id
_entity_poly.type
_entity_poly.pdbx_seq_one_letter_code
_entity_poly.pdbx_strand_id
1 'polypeptide(L)'
;MIGIQVSIYPLREKSLSPALNKFWEKLKESELKFEVNSFATIIWGEEDRIFDFLKDVWKEVTKDRSVVMVVTLSNACTPDFKLDRL
;
A
#
# COMPACT_ATOMS: atom_id res chain seq x y z
N MET A 1 9.76 -11.45 6.98
CA MET A 1 8.83 -11.14 5.88
C MET A 1 7.50 -10.84 6.51
N ILE A 2 6.90 -9.70 6.18
CA ILE A 2 5.59 -9.29 6.67
C ILE A 2 4.62 -9.16 5.50
N GLY A 3 3.33 -9.25 5.82
CA GLY A 3 2.25 -8.91 4.90
C GLY A 3 1.50 -7.70 5.43
N ILE A 4 1.14 -6.76 4.55
CA ILE A 4 0.39 -5.58 4.91
C ILE A 4 -0.81 -5.41 4.00
N GLN A 5 -1.90 -4.88 4.55
CA GLN A 5 -3.01 -4.33 3.79
C GLN A 5 -3.02 -2.83 4.01
N VAL A 6 -2.96 -2.05 2.93
CA VAL A 6 -2.94 -0.59 2.96
C VAL A 6 -4.07 0.02 2.13
N SER A 7 -4.74 1.01 2.72
CA SER A 7 -5.75 1.83 2.05
C SER A 7 -5.44 3.31 2.27
N ILE A 8 -5.56 4.12 1.21
CA ILE A 8 -5.24 5.55 1.21
C ILE A 8 -6.50 6.35 0.85
N TYR A 9 -6.87 7.28 1.73
CA TYR A 9 -8.06 8.11 1.60
C TYR A 9 -7.69 9.60 1.61
N PRO A 10 -7.55 10.23 0.44
CA PRO A 10 -7.45 11.68 0.33
C PRO A 10 -8.71 12.35 0.87
N LEU A 11 -8.53 13.34 1.75
CA LEU A 11 -9.64 14.07 2.35
C LEU A 11 -9.98 15.31 1.53
N ARG A 12 -11.27 15.65 1.46
CA ARG A 12 -11.80 16.84 0.78
C ARG A 12 -11.51 16.91 -0.72
N GLU A 13 -11.16 15.77 -1.32
CA GLU A 13 -10.89 15.64 -2.75
C GLU A 13 -12.13 15.11 -3.49
N LYS A 14 -12.34 15.59 -4.72
CA LYS A 14 -13.43 15.09 -5.59
C LYS A 14 -13.13 13.71 -6.18
N SER A 15 -11.86 13.30 -6.18
CA SER A 15 -11.43 12.02 -6.74
C SER A 15 -10.30 11.42 -5.92
N LEU A 16 -10.40 10.11 -5.66
CA LEU A 16 -9.36 9.31 -4.99
C LEU A 16 -8.22 8.94 -5.95
N SER A 17 -8.51 8.88 -7.26
CA SER A 17 -7.63 8.32 -8.28
C SER A 17 -6.24 8.97 -8.33
N PRO A 18 -6.06 10.30 -8.20
CA PRO A 18 -4.72 10.89 -8.32
C PRO A 18 -3.75 10.44 -7.22
N ALA A 19 -4.23 10.22 -5.99
CA ALA A 19 -3.36 9.75 -4.91
C ALA A 19 -3.07 8.24 -5.02
N LEU A 20 -4.09 7.46 -5.40
CA LEU A 20 -3.96 6.01 -5.59
C LEU A 20 -3.07 5.67 -6.78
N ASN A 21 -3.16 6.41 -7.89
CA ASN A 21 -2.31 6.22 -9.06
C ASN A 21 -0.83 6.43 -8.72
N LYS A 22 -0.49 7.53 -8.03
CA LYS A 22 0.88 7.77 -7.55
C LYS A 22 1.40 6.66 -6.65
N PHE A 23 0.54 6.17 -5.76
CA PHE A 23 0.86 5.05 -4.89
C PHE A 23 1.17 3.77 -5.69
N TRP A 24 0.32 3.42 -6.66
CA TRP A 24 0.52 2.23 -7.49
C TRP A 24 1.71 2.36 -8.46
N GLU A 25 2.00 3.55 -8.95
CA GLU A 25 3.21 3.82 -9.75
C GLU A 25 4.47 3.52 -8.94
N LYS A 26 4.59 4.09 -7.72
CA LYS A 26 5.69 3.78 -6.80
C LYS A 26 5.76 2.29 -6.45
N LEU A 27 4.62 1.64 -6.29
CA LEU A 27 4.57 0.22 -5.96
C LEU A 27 5.12 -0.65 -7.10
N LYS A 28 4.79 -0.32 -8.35
CA LYS A 28 5.36 -0.96 -9.54
C LYS A 28 6.87 -0.78 -9.65
N GLU A 29 7.41 0.33 -9.14
CA GLU A 29 8.86 0.62 -9.10
C GLU A 29 9.58 -0.09 -7.92
N SER A 30 8.87 -0.46 -6.85
CA SER A 30 9.45 -0.89 -5.57
C SER A 30 10.00 -2.34 -5.53
N GLU A 31 9.81 -3.12 -6.59
CA GLU A 31 10.03 -4.58 -6.66
C GLU A 31 9.27 -5.42 -5.61
N LEU A 32 8.45 -4.79 -4.77
CA LEU A 32 7.65 -5.48 -3.76
C LEU A 32 6.56 -6.31 -4.45
N LYS A 33 6.23 -7.47 -3.87
CA LYS A 33 5.07 -8.23 -4.32
C LYS A 33 3.82 -7.55 -3.81
N PHE A 34 2.84 -7.38 -4.68
CA PHE A 34 1.58 -6.75 -4.30
C PHE A 34 0.39 -7.27 -5.09
N GLU A 35 -0.79 -7.07 -4.52
CA GLU A 35 -2.08 -7.27 -5.18
C GLU A 35 -2.99 -6.08 -4.88
N VAL A 36 -3.69 -5.59 -5.91
CA VAL A 36 -4.68 -4.54 -5.78
C VAL A 36 -6.07 -5.16 -5.82
N ASN A 37 -6.85 -4.98 -4.74
CA ASN A 37 -8.26 -5.33 -4.71
C ASN A 37 -9.14 -4.07 -4.78
N SER A 38 -10.45 -4.24 -4.75
CA SER A 38 -11.43 -3.15 -4.88
C SER A 38 -11.34 -2.08 -3.78
N PHE A 39 -10.72 -2.38 -2.63
CA PHE A 39 -10.78 -1.56 -1.41
C PHE A 39 -9.41 -1.26 -0.78
N ALA A 40 -8.38 -2.03 -1.12
CA ALA A 40 -7.06 -1.99 -0.50
C ALA A 40 -6.00 -2.57 -1.44
N THR A 41 -4.75 -2.33 -1.08
CA THR A 41 -3.59 -2.98 -1.69
C THR A 41 -2.91 -3.86 -0.65
N ILE A 42 -2.64 -5.10 -1.01
CA ILE A 42 -1.92 -6.06 -0.17
C ILE A 42 -0.48 -6.10 -0.66
N ILE A 43 0.50 -6.02 0.25
CA ILE A 43 1.92 -5.99 -0.06
C ILE A 43 2.66 -7.00 0.81
N TRP A 44 3.63 -7.70 0.23
CA TRP A 44 4.46 -8.69 0.92
C TRP A 44 5.93 -8.44 0.64
N GLY A 45 6.75 -8.63 1.67
CA GLY A 45 8.17 -8.35 1.54
C GLY A 45 8.94 -8.40 2.85
N GLU A 46 10.21 -8.07 2.73
CA GLU A 46 11.10 -7.80 3.84
C GLU A 46 10.56 -6.60 4.66
N GLU A 47 10.72 -6.66 5.98
CA GLU A 47 10.08 -5.74 6.93
C GLU A 47 10.55 -4.30 6.70
N ASP A 48 11.86 -4.08 6.64
CA ASP A 48 12.45 -2.76 6.45
C ASP A 48 12.07 -2.20 5.08
N ARG A 49 12.11 -3.02 4.01
CA ARG A 49 11.67 -2.57 2.67
C ARG A 49 10.22 -2.10 2.65
N ILE A 50 9.32 -2.76 3.39
CA ILE A 50 7.91 -2.36 3.46
C ILE A 50 7.76 -1.05 4.23
N PHE A 51 8.44 -0.90 5.37
CA PHE A 51 8.35 0.32 6.16
C PHE A 51 8.94 1.53 5.45
N ASP A 52 10.09 1.37 4.79
CA ASP A 52 10.70 2.42 3.97
C ASP A 52 9.78 2.84 2.82
N PHE A 53 9.18 1.86 2.13
CA PHE A 53 8.19 2.13 1.09
C PHE A 53 6.98 2.92 1.62
N LEU A 54 6.40 2.51 2.75
CA LEU A 54 5.26 3.21 3.36
C LEU A 54 5.62 4.65 3.74
N LYS A 55 6.82 4.87 4.29
CA LYS A 55 7.33 6.20 4.65
C LYS A 55 7.47 7.11 3.43
N ASP A 56 8.00 6.59 2.34
CA ASP A 56 8.18 7.37 1.10
C ASP A 56 6.86 7.68 0.42
N VAL A 57 5.95 6.72 0.37
CA VAL A 57 4.57 6.94 -0.10
C VAL A 57 3.88 7.98 0.75
N TRP A 58 3.94 7.85 2.08
CA TRP A 58 3.28 8.78 3.00
C TRP A 58 3.71 10.22 2.74
N LYS A 59 5.02 10.47 2.63
CA LYS A 59 5.55 11.81 2.29
C LYS A 59 5.03 12.33 0.95
N GLU A 60 4.98 11.47 -0.07
CA GLU A 60 4.53 11.87 -1.41
C GLU A 60 3.04 12.19 -1.44
N VAL A 61 2.20 11.34 -0.85
CA VAL A 61 0.73 11.52 -0.90
C VAL A 61 0.24 12.63 0.02
N THR A 62 0.99 12.99 1.06
CA THR A 62 0.64 14.07 2.00
C THR A 62 1.24 15.43 1.65
N LYS A 63 2.07 15.52 0.60
CA LYS A 63 2.79 16.75 0.24
C LYS A 63 1.88 17.97 0.09
N ASP A 64 0.75 17.79 -0.60
CA ASP A 64 -0.15 18.89 -0.99
C ASP A 64 -1.61 18.67 -0.54
N ARG A 65 -1.87 17.64 0.28
CA ARG A 65 -3.24 17.25 0.67
C ARG A 65 -3.29 16.52 2.00
N SER A 66 -4.43 16.55 2.66
CA SER A 66 -4.69 15.74 3.85
C SER A 66 -5.08 14.33 3.43
N VAL A 67 -4.48 13.31 4.06
CA VAL A 67 -4.68 11.90 3.74
C VAL A 67 -4.85 11.11 5.01
N VAL A 68 -5.77 10.15 5.00
CA VAL A 68 -5.79 9.06 5.98
C VAL A 68 -5.20 7.83 5.31
N MET A 69 -4.20 7.22 5.94
CA MET A 69 -3.65 5.93 5.54
C MET A 69 -3.99 4.92 6.63
N VAL A 70 -4.70 3.85 6.25
CA VAL A 70 -4.99 2.73 7.14
C VAL A 70 -4.07 1.60 6.75
N VAL A 71 -3.29 1.10 7.72
CA VAL A 71 -2.38 -0.03 7.52
C VAL A 71 -2.69 -1.11 8.54
N THR A 72 -2.95 -2.31 8.06
CA THR A 72 -3.02 -3.52 8.87
C THR A 72 -1.77 -4.35 8.59
N LEU A 73 -1.02 -4.69 9.64
CA LEU A 73 0.24 -5.44 9.55
C LEU A 73 0.08 -6.86 10.09
N SER A 74 0.77 -7.82 9.46
CA SER A 74 0.93 -9.18 9.96
C SER A 74 2.38 -9.65 9.80
N ASN A 75 2.96 -10.15 10.89
CA ASN A 75 4.28 -10.79 10.90
C ASN A 75 4.22 -12.30 10.61
N ALA A 76 3.03 -12.85 10.34
CA ALA A 76 2.78 -14.29 10.20
C ALA A 76 2.50 -14.73 8.75
N CYS A 77 2.90 -13.95 7.75
CA CYS A 77 2.57 -14.25 6.35
C CYS A 77 3.47 -15.36 5.78
N THR A 78 2.89 -16.49 5.41
CA THR A 78 3.59 -17.59 4.73
C THR A 78 3.76 -17.29 3.23
N PRO A 79 4.89 -17.69 2.60
CA PRO A 79 5.15 -17.43 1.17
C PRO A 79 4.18 -18.12 0.19
N ASP A 80 3.33 -19.03 0.67
CA ASP A 80 2.34 -19.78 -0.10
C ASP A 80 0.91 -19.22 -0.02
N PHE A 81 0.73 -17.95 0.34
CA PHE A 81 -0.57 -17.30 0.29
C PHE A 81 -1.00 -17.07 -1.16
N LYS A 82 -1.38 -18.16 -1.86
CA LYS A 82 -2.12 -18.10 -3.13
C LYS A 82 -3.47 -17.44 -2.85
N LEU A 83 -3.68 -16.25 -3.38
CA LEU A 83 -4.96 -15.55 -3.42
C LEU A 83 -5.98 -16.24 -4.37
N ASP A 84 -6.00 -17.57 -4.41
CA ASP A 84 -6.88 -18.36 -5.27
C ASP A 84 -8.20 -18.76 -4.59
N ARG A 85 -8.62 -18.07 -3.53
CA ARG A 85 -9.94 -18.31 -2.93
C ARG A 85 -10.55 -17.02 -2.41
N LEU A 86 -11.33 -16.35 -3.27
CA LEU A 86 -12.70 -15.91 -3.00
C LEU A 86 -13.43 -15.75 -4.34
#